data_AF-A0A843M0C4-F1
#
_entry.id   AF-A0A843M0C4-F1
#
_cell.length_a   1.000
_cell.length_b   1.000
_cell.length_c   1.000
_cell.angle_alpha   90.00
_cell.angle_beta   90.00
_cell.angle_gamma   90.00
#
_symmetry.space_group_name_H-M   'P 1'
#
loop_
_entity.id
_entity.type
_entity.pdbx_description
1 polymer ?
#
loop_
_entity_poly.entity_id
_entity_poly.type
_entity_poly.pdbx_seq_one_letter_code
_entity_poly.pdbx_strand_id
1 'polypeptide(L)' 'MEEISKEITEIRFLLEKIEGIIDARLVGVEEPEEDEIIEIEDYEKRKGEGKIELNEL' A
#
# COMPACT_ATOMS: atom_id res chain seq x y z
N MET A 1 -4.74 -13.02 29.21
CA MET A 1 -5.78 -13.35 28.21
C MET A 1 -6.57 -12.12 27.83
N GLU A 2 -7.19 -11.42 28.79
CA GLU A 2 -7.97 -10.19 28.52
C GLU A 2 -7.12 -9.03 27.98
N GLU A 3 -5.92 -8.83 28.52
CA GLU A 3 -4.99 -7.78 28.11
C GLU A 3 -4.46 -8.01 26.68
N ILE A 4 -4.03 -9.24 26.38
CA ILE A 4 -3.65 -9.68 25.03
C ILE A 4 -4.81 -9.48 24.03
N SER A 5 -6.06 -9.76 24.45
CA SER A 5 -7.23 -9.55 23.59
C SER A 5 -7.46 -8.07 23.25
N LYS A 6 -7.15 -7.16 24.18
CA LYS A 6 -7.24 -5.71 23.93
C LYS A 6 -6.15 -5.27 22.97
N GLU A 7 -4.90 -5.71 23.19
CA GLU A 7 -3.78 -5.42 22.28
C GLU A 7 -4.06 -5.91 20.86
N ILE A 8 -4.59 -7.13 20.70
CA ILE A 8 -4.97 -7.66 19.38
C ILE A 8 -6.05 -6.80 18.72
N THR A 9 -7.03 -6.31 19.50
CA THR A 9 -8.09 -5.46 18.97
C THR A 9 -7.55 -4.12 18.49
N GLU A 10 -6.63 -3.51 19.25
CA GLU A 10 -5.96 -2.26 18.85
C GLU A 10 -5.10 -2.43 17.61
N ILE A 11 -4.32 -3.51 17.53
CA ILE A 11 -3.51 -3.83 16.35
C ILE A 11 -4.41 -3.97 15.11
N ARG A 12 -5.53 -4.71 15.23
CA ARG A 12 -6.49 -4.86 14.13
C ARG A 12 -7.07 -3.53 13.67
N PHE A 13 -7.46 -2.67 14.61
CA PHE A 13 -7.98 -1.35 14.27
C PHE A 13 -6.95 -0.49 13.53
N LEU A 14 -5.68 -0.53 13.95
CA LEU A 14 -4.60 0.19 13.28
C LEU A 14 -4.36 -0.35 11.86
N LEU A 15 -4.41 -1.67 11.68
CA LEU A 15 -4.28 -2.29 10.36
C LEU A 15 -5.43 -1.90 9.41
N GLU A 16 -6.67 -1.97 9.88
CA GLU A 16 -7.85 -1.56 9.09
C GLU A 16 -7.76 -0.08 8.67
N LYS A 17 -7.22 0.77 9.54
CA LYS A 17 -6.97 2.18 9.21
C LYS A 17 -5.89 2.35 8.14
N ILE A 18 -4.81 1.56 8.21
CA ILE A 18 -3.73 1.59 7.20
C ILE A 18 -4.28 1.12 5.85
N GLU A 19 -5.06 0.03 5.83
CA GLU A 19 -5.72 -0.47 4.61
C GLU A 19 -6.59 0.61 3.96
N GLY A 20 -7.40 1.33 4.74
CA GLY A 20 -8.22 2.41 4.22
C GLY A 20 -7.44 3.57 3.59
N ILE A 21 -6.26 3.91 4.12
CA ILE A 21 -5.38 4.94 3.55
C ILE A 21 -4.78 4.44 2.22
N ILE A 22 -4.28 3.20 2.21
CA ILE A 22 -3.71 2.59 1.00
C ILE A 22 -4.77 2.54 -0.11
N ASP A 23 -5.98 2.07 0.21
CA ASP A 23 -7.08 1.99 -0.75
C ASP A 23 -7.41 3.36 -1.33
N ALA A 24 -7.52 4.39 -0.49
CA ALA A 24 -7.79 5.76 -0.94
C ALA A 24 -6.71 6.28 -1.90
N ARG A 25 -5.43 6.01 -1.63
CA ARG A 25 -4.32 6.37 -2.52
C ARG A 25 -4.36 5.59 -3.83
N LEU A 26 -4.60 4.28 -3.78
CA LEU A 26 -4.69 3.42 -4.97
C LEU A 26 -5.79 3.82 -5.94
N VAL A 27 -6.94 4.30 -5.42
CA VAL A 27 -8.05 4.77 -6.27
C VAL A 27 -7.95 6.25 -6.64
N GLY A 28 -6.88 6.95 -6.24
CA GLY A 28 -6.66 8.36 -6.54
C GLY A 28 -7.58 9.32 -5.79
N VAL A 29 -8.11 8.92 -4.64
CA VAL A 29 -8.85 9.79 -3.71
C VAL A 29 -7.88 10.63 -2.87
N GLU A 30 -6.71 10.07 -2.55
CA GLU A 30 -5.60 10.76 -1.90
C GLU A 30 -4.39 10.71 -2.82
N GLU A 31 -3.61 11.79 -2.87
CA GLU A 31 -2.37 11.83 -3.64
C GLU A 31 -1.30 10.95 -2.95
N PRO A 32 -0.47 10.23 -3.72
CA PRO A 32 0.65 9.48 -3.14
C PRO A 32 1.70 10.40 -2.52
N GLU A 33 2.45 9.88 -1.56
CA GLU A 33 3.60 10.57 -0.96
C GLU A 33 4.78 10.65 -1.95
N GLU A 34 5.77 11.49 -1.65
CA GLU A 34 6.92 11.75 -2.54
C GLU A 34 7.74 10.47 -2.85
N ASP A 35 7.94 9.62 -1.85
CA ASP A 35 8.63 8.34 -2.02
C ASP A 35 7.80 7.34 -2.84
N GLU A 36 6.49 7.31 -2.65
CA GLU A 36 5.56 6.50 -3.44
C GLU A 36 5.57 6.93 -4.92
N ILE A 37 5.61 8.24 -5.19
CA ILE A 37 5.70 8.79 -6.56
C ILE A 37 7.00 8.32 -7.24
N ILE A 38 8.14 8.38 -6.54
CA ILE A 38 9.44 7.95 -7.09
C ILE A 38 9.40 6.47 -7.51
N GLU A 39 8.82 5.61 -6.67
CA GLU A 39 8.69 4.18 -6.97
C GLU A 39 7.73 3.91 -8.15
N ILE A 40 6.62 4.66 -8.23
CA ILE A 40 5.69 4.59 -9.37
C ILE A 40 6.39 4.99 -10.67
N GLU A 41 7.19 6.06 -10.65
CA GLU A 41 7.96 6.51 -11.81
C GLU A 41 9.02 5.49 -12.26
N ASP A 42 9.76 4.90 -11.31
CA ASP A 42 10.73 3.83 -11.64
C ASP A 42 10.04 2.60 -12.23
N TYR A 43 8.89 2.21 -11.67
CA TYR A 43 8.07 1.12 -12.19
C TYR A 43 7.64 1.39 -13.65
N GLU A 44 7.03 2.54 -13.93
CA GLU A 44 6.56 2.88 -15.28
C GLU A 44 7.73 2.98 -16.27
N LYS A 45 8.89 3.50 -15.83
CA LYS A 45 10.11 3.50 -16.64
C LYS A 45 10.57 2.08 -16.98
N ARG A 46 10.71 1.20 -15.97
CA ARG A 46 11.16 -0.19 -16.18
C ARG A 46 10.18 -0.98 -17.05
N LYS A 47 8.88 -0.74 -16.90
CA LYS A 47 7.82 -1.31 -17.74
C LYS A 47 7.96 -0.85 -19.19
N GLY A 48 8.17 0.45 -19.44
CA GLY A 48 8.44 1.00 -20.77
C GLY A 48 9.72 0.44 -21.41
N GLU A 49 10.73 0.12 -20.59
CA GLU A 49 11.98 -0.52 -21.01
C GLU A 49 11.84 -2.04 -21.23
N GLY A 50 10.68 -2.64 -20.96
CA GLY A 50 10.46 -4.09 -21.06
C GLY A 50 11.23 -4.90 -20.01
N LYS A 51 11.66 -4.27 -18.91
CA LYS A 51 12.44 -4.88 -17.81
C LYS A 51 11.56 -5.39 -16.66
N ILE A 52 10.25 -5.43 -16.84
CA ILE A 52 9.31 -6.00 -15.89
C ILE A 52 8.68 -7.23 -16.54
N GLU A 53 8.92 -8.40 -15.94
CA GLU A 53 8.14 -9.61 -16.22
C GLU A 53 6.81 -9.50 -15.47
N LEU A 54 5.74 -9.19 -16.20
CA LEU A 54 4.38 -9.33 -15.67
C LEU A 54 4.08 -10.83 -15.62
N ASN A 55 4.02 -11.38 -14.41
CA ASN A 55 3.47 -12.71 -14.20
C ASN A 55 1.94 -12.60 -14.15
N GLU A 56 1.25 -13.33 -15.02
CA GLU A 56 -0.21 -13.48 -14.95
C GLU A 56 -0.59 -14.23 -13.66
N LEU A 57 -1.62 -13.75 -12.95
CA LEU A 57 -2.19 -14.37 -11.75
C LEU A 57 -3.20 -15.47 -12.10
#